data_AF-A0A1I7GZ20-F1
#
_entry.id   AF-A0A1I7GZ20-F1
#
_cell.length_a   1.000
_cell.length_b   1.000
_cell.length_c   1.000
_cell.angle_alpha   90.00
_cell.angle_beta   90.00
_cell.angle_gamma   90.00
#
_symmetry.space_group_name_H-M   'P 1'
#
loop_
_entity.id
_entity.type
_entity.pdbx_description
1 polymer ?
#
loop_
_entity_poly.entity_id
_entity_poly.type
_entity_poly.pdbx_seq_one_letter_code
_entity_poly.pdbx_strand_id
1 'polypeptide(L)'
;MEQQDLTDHFHIYVRTASGERLSWTETTASDLSMADEAYLDLLTRPDFEGSPFTLVAAFKEHVFCVYDFEENMAQINQLRRNAGRTDWLRTRSLH
;
A
#
# COMPACT_ATOMS: atom_id res chain seq x y z
N MET A 1 16.30 -20.50 -16.36
CA MET A 1 16.41 -19.92 -15.01
C MET A 1 16.08 -18.46 -15.18
N GLU A 2 14.85 -18.09 -14.82
CA GLU A 2 14.31 -16.75 -15.00
C GLU A 2 15.15 -15.72 -14.22
N GLN A 3 15.54 -14.66 -14.93
CA GLN A 3 16.24 -13.51 -14.38
C GLN A 3 15.32 -12.86 -13.33
N GLN A 4 15.66 -13.01 -12.06
CA GLN A 4 15.09 -12.17 -11.01
C GLN A 4 15.59 -10.76 -11.27
N ASP A 5 14.71 -9.94 -11.81
CA ASP A 5 14.88 -8.51 -12.01
C ASP A 5 15.18 -7.89 -10.63
N LEU A 6 16.46 -7.72 -10.33
CA LEU A 6 16.96 -6.93 -9.21
C LEU A 6 16.78 -5.45 -9.57
N THR A 7 15.54 -5.04 -9.81
CA THR A 7 15.22 -3.62 -9.78
C THR A 7 15.28 -3.20 -8.32
N ASP A 8 16.15 -2.23 -8.00
CA ASP A 8 16.21 -1.57 -6.69
C ASP A 8 14.91 -0.78 -6.46
N HIS A 9 13.80 -1.49 -6.27
CA HIS A 9 12.47 -0.96 -6.03
C HIS A 9 11.95 -1.41 -4.67
N PHE A 10 11.27 -0.51 -3.97
CA PHE A 10 10.48 -0.80 -2.80
C PHE A 10 9.29 -1.66 -3.21
N HIS A 11 9.13 -2.78 -2.52
CA HIS A 11 7.95 -3.62 -2.56
C HIS A 11 6.95 -3.05 -1.56
N ILE A 12 5.86 -2.50 -2.07
CA ILE A 12 4.76 -1.96 -1.28
C ILE A 12 3.61 -2.96 -1.36
N TYR A 13 3.12 -3.42 -0.21
CA TYR A 13 2.03 -4.38 -0.15
C TYR A 13 1.21 -4.20 1.11
N VAL A 14 -0.07 -4.57 1.05
CA VAL A 14 -0.93 -4.61 2.23
C VAL A 14 -1.00 -6.01 2.79
N ARG A 15 -1.00 -6.11 4.11
CA ARG A 15 -1.31 -7.35 4.83
C ARG A 15 -2.49 -7.16 5.77
N THR A 16 -3.22 -8.23 6.02
CA THR A 16 -4.25 -8.31 7.06
C THR A 16 -3.60 -8.43 8.44
N ALA A 17 -4.35 -8.18 9.51
CA ALA A 17 -3.93 -8.48 10.89
C ALA A 17 -3.49 -9.93 11.10
N SER A 18 -4.06 -10.87 10.34
CA SER A 18 -3.67 -12.29 10.35
C SER A 18 -2.32 -12.56 9.69
N GLY A 19 -1.72 -11.55 9.04
CA GLY A 19 -0.45 -11.65 8.32
C GLY A 19 -0.58 -12.08 6.86
N GLU A 20 -1.80 -12.24 6.35
CA GLU A 20 -2.04 -12.57 4.94
C GLU A 20 -1.77 -11.36 4.05
N ARG A 21 -0.97 -11.54 3.00
CA ARG A 21 -0.67 -10.47 2.02
C ARG A 21 -1.76 -10.40 0.95
N LEU A 22 -2.23 -9.19 0.68
CA LEU A 22 -3.20 -8.92 -0.37
C LEU A 22 -2.48 -8.72 -1.71
N SER A 23 -2.37 -9.79 -2.48
CA SER A 23 -1.64 -9.81 -3.75
C SER A 23 -2.08 -8.78 -4.79
N TRP A 24 -3.33 -8.32 -4.72
CA TRP A 24 -3.85 -7.28 -5.61
C TRP A 24 -3.43 -5.85 -5.21
N THR A 25 -2.87 -5.66 -4.01
CA THR A 25 -2.31 -4.39 -3.52
C THR A 25 -0.79 -4.31 -3.68
N GLU A 26 -0.17 -5.39 -4.15
CA GLU A 26 1.28 -5.45 -4.32
C GLU A 26 1.72 -4.57 -5.49
N THR A 27 2.63 -3.65 -5.21
CA THR A 27 3.30 -2.82 -6.21
C THR A 27 4.78 -2.68 -5.92
N THR A 28 5.52 -2.23 -6.93
CA THR A 28 6.95 -1.93 -6.83
C THR A 28 7.18 -0.48 -7.23
N ALA A 29 7.82 0.30 -6.38
CA ALA A 29 8.11 1.71 -6.63
C ALA A 29 9.59 2.00 -6.40
N SER A 30 10.20 2.86 -7.22
CA SER A 30 11.59 3.29 -7.00
C SER A 30 11.71 4.33 -5.87
N ASP A 31 10.60 4.94 -5.46
CA ASP A 31 10.54 5.99 -4.45
C ASP A 31 9.67 5.58 -3.27
N LEU A 32 10.14 5.85 -2.05
CA LEU A 32 9.42 5.49 -0.82
C LEU A 32 8.16 6.34 -0.61
N SER A 33 8.10 7.54 -1.18
CA SER A 33 6.92 8.43 -1.09
C SER A 33 5.68 7.82 -1.74
N MET A 34 5.86 6.85 -2.65
CA MET A 34 4.73 6.07 -3.17
C MET A 34 4.04 5.23 -2.09
N ALA A 35 4.72 4.88 -1.00
CA ALA A 35 4.09 4.21 0.14
C ALA A 35 3.11 5.14 0.87
N ASP A 36 3.45 6.42 1.00
CA ASP A 36 2.55 7.43 1.57
C ASP A 36 1.33 7.68 0.67
N GLU A 37 1.54 7.83 -0.64
CA GLU A 37 0.45 7.97 -1.61
C GLU A 37 -0.45 6.74 -1.65
N ALA A 38 0.16 5.55 -1.63
CA ALA A 38 -0.55 4.28 -1.58
C ALA A 38 -1.39 4.16 -0.32
N TYR A 39 -0.81 4.50 0.82
CA TYR A 39 -1.53 4.56 2.08
C TYR A 39 -2.74 5.50 1.96
N LEU A 40 -2.54 6.75 1.55
CA LEU A 40 -3.63 7.73 1.40
C LEU A 40 -4.76 7.27 0.47
N ASP A 41 -4.45 6.66 -0.68
CA ASP A 41 -5.47 6.13 -1.58
C ASP A 41 -6.22 4.94 -0.97
N LEU A 42 -5.53 4.01 -0.31
CA LEU A 42 -6.16 2.89 0.39
C LEU A 42 -7.09 3.37 1.51
N LEU A 43 -6.76 4.47 2.18
CA LEU A 43 -7.65 5.10 3.18
C LEU A 43 -8.97 5.59 2.57
N THR A 44 -8.99 5.89 1.26
CA THR A 44 -10.22 6.30 0.57
C THR A 44 -11.06 5.12 0.07
N ARG A 45 -10.52 3.90 0.13
CA ARG A 45 -11.19 2.71 -0.39
C ARG A 45 -12.09 2.06 0.67
N PRO A 46 -13.35 1.75 0.33
CA PRO A 46 -14.29 1.14 1.26
C PRO A 46 -13.85 -0.25 1.74
N ASP A 47 -13.07 -0.97 0.92
CA ASP A 47 -12.55 -2.31 1.28
C ASP A 47 -11.60 -2.30 2.49
N PHE A 48 -11.01 -1.15 2.83
CA PHE A 48 -10.09 -0.97 3.97
C PHE A 48 -10.76 -0.25 5.14
N GLU A 49 -12.03 0.14 5.01
CA GLU A 49 -12.75 0.86 6.07
C GLU A 49 -13.07 -0.09 7.23
N GLY A 50 -12.62 0.26 8.45
CA GLY A 50 -12.95 -0.48 9.67
C GLY A 50 -12.28 -1.86 9.82
N SER A 51 -11.29 -2.16 8.99
CA SER A 51 -10.57 -3.44 9.02
C SER A 51 -9.09 -3.25 9.37
N PRO A 52 -8.50 -4.14 10.18
CA PRO A 52 -7.11 -4.00 10.65
C PRO A 52 -6.16 -4.46 9.54
N PHE A 53 -5.85 -3.52 8.66
CA PHE A 53 -4.87 -3.68 7.60
C PHE A 53 -3.57 -2.95 7.94
N THR A 54 -2.48 -3.44 7.35
CA THR A 54 -1.17 -2.80 7.48
C THR A 54 -0.53 -2.69 6.10
N LEU A 55 -0.17 -1.48 5.68
CA LEU A 55 0.64 -1.28 4.48
C LEU A 55 2.11 -1.37 4.88
N VAL A 56 2.87 -2.16 4.13
CA VAL A 56 4.29 -2.40 4.37
C VAL A 56 5.05 -1.99 3.12
N ALA A 57 6.04 -1.13 3.29
CA ALA A 57 7.05 -0.85 2.27
C ALA A 57 8.35 -1.52 2.69
N ALA A 58 8.76 -2.53 1.93
CA ALA A 58 9.98 -3.29 2.15
C ALA A 58 10.92 -3.13 0.96
N PHE A 59 12.22 -3.15 1.20
CA PHE A 59 13.22 -3.18 0.15
C PHE A 59 14.30 -4.18 0.51
N LYS A 60 14.52 -5.13 -0.41
CA LYS A 60 15.32 -6.34 -0.15
C LYS A 60 14.76 -7.10 1.06
N GLU A 61 15.43 -7.03 2.20
CA GLU A 61 15.04 -7.71 3.45
C GLU A 61 14.72 -6.73 4.60
N HIS A 62 14.74 -5.42 4.30
CA HIS A 62 14.48 -4.39 5.30
C HIS A 62 13.09 -3.79 5.11
N VAL A 63 12.36 -3.67 6.21
CA VAL A 63 11.09 -2.95 6.26
C VAL A 63 11.41 -1.49 6.56
N PHE A 64 10.95 -0.59 5.69
CA PHE A 64 11.20 0.85 5.80
C PHE A 64 10.02 1.59 6.40
N CYS A 65 8.81 1.26 5.96
CA CYS A 65 7.59 1.88 6.46
C CYS A 65 6.52 0.83 6.75
N VAL A 66 5.78 1.05 7.82
CA VAL A 66 4.63 0.26 8.24
C VAL A 66 3.53 1.24 8.64
N TYR A 67 2.43 1.23 7.90
CA TYR A 67 1.27 2.07 8.18
C TYR A 67 0.15 1.19 8.68
N ASP A 68 -0.28 1.43 9.91
CA ASP A 68 -1.43 0.76 10.49
C ASP A 68 -2.71 1.59 10.25
N PHE A 69 -3.74 0.92 9.74
CA PHE A 69 -4.99 1.55 9.36
C PHE A 69 -5.93 1.72 10.56
N GLU A 70 -5.77 0.89 11.61
CA GLU A 70 -6.62 0.91 12.80
C GLU A 70 -6.33 2.15 13.66
N GLU A 71 -5.05 2.47 13.87
CA GLU A 71 -4.63 3.63 14.69
C GLU A 71 -5.05 4.98 14.10
N ASN A 72 -5.31 5.07 12.79
CA ASN A 72 -5.50 6.34 12.10
C ASN A 72 -6.95 6.65 11.67
N MET A 73 -7.95 5.83 12.03
CA MET A 73 -9.35 6.05 11.62
C MET A 73 -9.89 7.45 11.95
N ALA A 74 -9.42 8.05 13.05
CA ALA A 74 -9.78 9.42 13.40
C ALA A 74 -9.20 10.48 12.44
N GLN A 75 -7.98 10.29 11.93
CA GLN A 75 -7.32 11.18 10.96
C GLN A 75 -7.78 10.91 9.52
N ILE A 76 -8.20 9.67 9.22
CA ILE A 76 -8.69 9.21 7.91
C ILE A 76 -9.88 10.05 7.42
N ASN A 77 -10.84 10.37 8.29
CA ASN A 77 -11.99 11.19 7.94
C ASN A 77 -11.62 12.63 7.52
N GLN A 78 -10.46 13.12 7.95
CA GLN A 78 -9.95 14.44 7.57
C GLN A 78 -9.17 14.40 6.25
N LEU A 79 -8.39 13.34 6.02
CA LEU A 79 -7.58 13.15 4.81
C LEU A 79 -8.41 12.76 3.58
N ARG A 80 -9.53 12.02 3.76
CA ARG A 80 -10.50 11.70 2.68
C ARG A 80 -11.02 12.91 1.92
N ARG A 81 -10.98 14.12 2.52
CA ARG A 81 -11.41 15.36 1.86
C ARG A 81 -10.32 16.01 1.00
N ASN A 82 -9.06 15.66 1.20
CA ASN A 82 -7.90 16.33 0.57
C ASN A 82 -7.08 15.42 -0.36
N ALA A 83 -7.20 14.09 -0.25
CA ALA A 83 -6.47 13.19 -1.12
C ALA A 83 -7.13 13.11 -2.51
N GLY A 84 -6.49 13.73 -3.51
CA GLY A 84 -6.78 13.46 -4.91
C GLY A 84 -6.43 12.00 -5.23
N ARG A 85 -7.24 11.34 -6.07
CA ARG A 85 -6.99 9.96 -6.51
C ARG A 85 -5.66 9.87 -7.26
N THR A 86 -4.61 9.39 -6.60
CA THR A 86 -3.39 8.95 -7.26
C THR A 86 -3.55 7.47 -7.61
N ASP A 87 -3.45 7.12 -8.89
CA ASP A 87 -3.57 5.74 -9.38
C ASP A 87 -2.20 5.04 -9.26
N TRP A 88 -1.86 4.54 -8.07
CA TRP A 88 -0.60 3.84 -7.76
C TRP A 88 -0.72 2.32 -7.87
N LEU A 89 -1.94 1.79 -7.89
CA LEU A 89 -2.18 0.39 -8.23
C LEU A 89 -2.02 0.23 -9.74
N ARG A 90 -1.22 -0.76 -10.14
CA ARG A 90 -1.18 -1.19 -11.54
C ARG A 90 -2.61 -1.36 -12.03
N THR A 91 -2.96 -0.59 -13.05
CA THR A 91 -4.20 -0.70 -13.82
C THR A 91 -4.41 -2.16 -14.21
N ARG A 92 -5.19 -2.90 -13.42
CA ARG A 92 -5.79 -4.13 -13.93
C ARG A 92 -6.74 -3.67 -15.01
N SER A 93 -6.35 -3.84 -16.27
CA SER A 93 -7.30 -3.88 -17.37
C SER A 93 -8.34 -4.94 -17.00
N LEU A 94 -9.53 -4.47 -16.62
CA LEU A 94 -10.72 -5.32 -16.55
C LEU A 94 -10.95 -5.81 -17.98
N HIS A 95 -10.59 -7.08 -18.22
CA HIS A 95 -10.94 -7.82 -19.44
C HIS A 95 -12.31 -8.45 -19.26
#